data_AF-A0AAD7H2A5-F1
#
_entry.id   AF-A0AAD7H2A5-F1
#
_cell.length_a   1.000
_cell.length_b   1.000
_cell.length_c   1.000
_cell.angle_alpha   90.00
_cell.angle_beta   90.00
_cell.angle_gamma   90.00
#
_symmetry.space_group_name_H-M   'P 1'
#
loop_
_entity.id
_entity.type
_entity.pdbx_description
1 polymer ?
#
loop_
_entity_poly.entity_id
_entity_poly.type
_entity_poly.pdbx_seq_one_letter_code
_entity_poly.pdbx_strand_id
1 'polypeptide(L)'
;MITSRPHIRLDLYFPDSQVLDIRPADDDIRRYVDKQIYKSPPLSRHVRAQPQLGDEIRAAIAQNAQGMFLLAKLHINSLAAKLTIKAVRDALPHLPKDLDRMYDETMERIDGQREEERELACRVLLWVANSERNLTVAELPEALAIEPGSRTLSVDNLLDIDTILSVCGGLVMVDDILLSYA
;
A
#
# COMPACT_ATOMS: atom_id res chain seq x y z
N MET A 1 -10.64 -25.13 -5.17
CA MET A 1 -9.72 -24.47 -4.20
C MET A 1 -10.34 -23.15 -3.81
N ILE A 2 -10.50 -22.88 -2.52
CA ILE A 2 -11.08 -21.62 -1.99
C ILE A 2 -10.03 -21.02 -1.06
N THR A 3 -9.85 -19.70 -1.11
CA THR A 3 -9.06 -18.96 -0.13
C THR A 3 -10.00 -18.29 0.87
N SER A 4 -9.60 -18.24 2.13
CA SER A 4 -10.42 -17.64 3.18
C SER A 4 -9.54 -17.05 4.27
N ARG A 5 -10.08 -16.05 4.99
CA ARG A 5 -9.41 -15.50 6.15
C ARG A 5 -9.60 -16.43 7.36
N PRO A 6 -8.63 -16.50 8.29
CA PRO A 6 -8.72 -17.40 9.45
C PRO A 6 -9.95 -17.17 10.36
N HIS A 7 -10.54 -15.98 10.36
CA HIS A 7 -11.73 -15.67 11.16
C HIS A 7 -13.05 -16.20 10.53
N ILE A 8 -13.03 -16.58 9.25
CA ILE A 8 -14.19 -17.17 8.57
C ILE A 8 -14.19 -18.68 8.85
N ARG A 9 -15.27 -19.14 9.50
CA ARG A 9 -15.45 -20.55 9.91
C ARG A 9 -15.83 -21.45 8.74
N LEU A 10 -14.85 -21.77 7.89
CA LEU A 10 -15.04 -22.67 6.75
C LEU A 10 -15.40 -24.10 7.17
N ASP A 11 -14.99 -24.52 8.35
CA ASP A 11 -15.30 -25.84 8.93
C ASP A 11 -16.80 -26.10 9.05
N LEU A 12 -17.61 -25.05 9.18
CA LEU A 12 -19.08 -25.15 9.22
C LEU A 12 -19.69 -25.48 7.84
N TYR A 13 -19.02 -25.09 6.76
CA TYR A 13 -19.53 -25.26 5.39
C TYR A 13 -18.82 -26.40 4.64
N PHE A 14 -17.58 -26.71 5.03
CA PHE A 14 -16.71 -27.68 4.37
C PHE A 14 -15.94 -28.53 5.40
N PRO A 15 -16.64 -29.37 6.20
CA PRO A 15 -16.04 -30.10 7.33
C PRO A 15 -14.94 -31.09 6.92
N ASP A 16 -15.03 -31.67 5.72
CA ASP A 16 -14.06 -32.65 5.21
C ASP A 16 -12.94 -32.03 4.36
N SER A 17 -12.82 -30.70 4.36
CA SER A 17 -11.83 -29.99 3.55
C SER A 17 -10.42 -30.05 4.14
N GLN A 18 -9.41 -30.14 3.28
CA GLN A 18 -8.02 -29.95 3.68
C GLN A 18 -7.73 -28.45 3.79
N VAL A 19 -7.22 -28.04 4.95
CA VAL A 19 -6.84 -26.64 5.22
C VAL A 19 -5.32 -26.52 5.09
N LEU A 20 -4.88 -25.66 4.19
CA LEU A 20 -3.47 -25.27 4.06
C LEU A 20 -3.33 -23.83 4.56
N ASP A 21 -2.54 -23.64 5.61
CA ASP A 21 -2.18 -22.30 6.08
C ASP A 21 -1.11 -21.71 5.18
N ILE A 22 -1.41 -20.56 4.58
CA ILE A 22 -0.49 -19.85 3.68
C ILE A 22 0.06 -18.65 4.44
N ARG A 23 1.34 -18.73 4.82
CA ARG A 23 2.06 -17.64 5.48
C ARG A 23 3.40 -17.40 4.77
N PRO A 24 3.72 -16.14 4.44
CA PRO A 24 5.04 -15.78 3.94
C PRO A 24 6.11 -16.11 4.97
N ALA A 25 7.23 -16.68 4.52
CA ALA A 25 8.42 -16.76 5.35
C ALA A 25 9.09 -15.37 5.44
N ASP A 26 9.86 -15.13 6.49
CA ASP A 26 10.63 -13.89 6.64
C ASP A 26 11.52 -13.59 5.43
N ASP A 27 12.08 -14.63 4.79
CA ASP A 27 12.89 -14.50 3.58
C ASP A 27 12.09 -13.99 2.38
N ASP A 28 10.81 -14.33 2.28
CA ASP A 28 9.93 -13.79 1.23
C ASP A 28 9.71 -12.30 1.46
N ILE A 29 9.52 -11.88 2.71
CA ILE A 29 9.42 -10.46 3.09
C ILE A 29 10.72 -9.72 2.78
N ARG A 30 11.89 -10.29 3.11
CA ARG A 30 13.21 -9.68 2.81
C ARG A 30 13.40 -9.48 1.31
N ARG A 31 13.09 -10.49 0.49
CA ARG A 31 13.16 -10.40 -0.99
C ARG A 31 12.21 -9.34 -1.54
N TYR A 32 11.00 -9.25 -0.99
CA TYR A 32 10.05 -8.22 -1.35
C TYR A 32 10.60 -6.83 -1.01
N VAL A 33 11.11 -6.64 0.21
CA VAL A 33 11.71 -5.39 0.68
C VAL A 33 12.85 -4.95 -0.23
N ASP A 34 13.74 -5.85 -0.63
CA ASP A 34 14.81 -5.54 -1.56
C ASP A 34 14.29 -4.96 -2.87
N LYS A 35 13.31 -5.63 -3.47
CA LYS A 35 12.68 -5.16 -4.70
C LYS A 35 12.07 -3.76 -4.52
N GLN A 36 11.46 -3.47 -3.37
CA GLN A 36 10.87 -2.16 -3.11
C GLN A 36 11.91 -1.06 -2.84
N ILE A 37 13.03 -1.38 -2.17
CA ILE A 37 14.16 -0.44 -1.99
C ILE A 37 14.66 0.02 -3.36
N TYR A 38 14.83 -0.90 -4.32
CA TYR A 38 15.27 -0.55 -5.68
C TYR A 38 14.25 0.29 -6.45
N LYS A 39 12.96 0.04 -6.24
CA LYS A 39 11.86 0.81 -6.87
C LYS A 39 11.68 2.21 -6.29
N SER A 40 12.21 2.47 -5.09
CA SER A 40 12.15 3.76 -4.42
C SER A 40 13.45 4.54 -4.66
N PRO A 41 13.47 5.58 -5.51
CA PRO A 41 14.68 6.38 -5.73
C PRO A 41 15.26 6.96 -4.41
N PRO A 42 14.44 7.44 -3.45
CA PRO A 42 14.94 7.88 -2.14
C PRO A 42 15.64 6.79 -1.33
N LEU A 43 15.12 5.57 -1.28
CA LEU A 43 15.77 4.51 -0.50
C LEU A 43 16.97 3.93 -1.25
N SER A 44 16.85 3.73 -2.56
CA SER A 44 17.91 3.24 -3.43
C SER A 44 19.17 4.12 -3.34
N ARG A 45 19.05 5.46 -3.37
CA ARG A 45 20.20 6.37 -3.21
C ARG A 45 20.85 6.22 -1.82
N HIS A 46 20.04 6.07 -0.76
CA HIS A 46 20.51 5.96 0.62
C HIS A 46 21.26 4.64 0.85
N VAL A 47 20.72 3.53 0.34
CA VAL A 47 21.35 2.21 0.43
C VAL A 47 22.61 2.12 -0.44
N ARG A 48 22.65 2.76 -1.62
CA ARG A 48 23.89 2.85 -2.41
C ARG A 48 25.00 3.61 -1.69
N ALA A 49 24.64 4.69 -0.98
CA ALA A 49 25.59 5.48 -0.19
C ALA A 49 26.07 4.73 1.06
N GLN A 50 25.21 3.94 1.70
CA GLN A 50 25.54 3.12 2.87
C GLN A 50 24.90 1.72 2.75
N PRO A 51 25.62 0.74 2.19
CA PRO A 51 25.07 -0.60 1.93
C PRO A 51 24.50 -1.30 3.15
N GLN A 52 25.06 -1.07 4.36
CA GLN A 52 24.55 -1.65 5.60
C GLN A 52 23.10 -1.24 5.91
N LEU A 53 22.66 -0.06 5.45
CA LEU A 53 21.29 0.40 5.63
C LEU A 53 20.28 -0.56 4.99
N GLY A 54 20.63 -1.22 3.88
CA GLY A 54 19.77 -2.21 3.25
C GLY A 54 19.51 -3.41 4.17
N ASP A 55 20.55 -3.90 4.84
CA ASP A 55 20.43 -5.01 5.81
C ASP A 55 19.59 -4.60 7.02
N GLU A 56 19.81 -3.38 7.53
CA GLU A 56 19.03 -2.82 8.64
C GLU A 56 17.54 -2.72 8.30
N ILE A 57 17.20 -2.19 7.11
CA ILE A 57 15.81 -2.09 6.62
C ILE A 57 15.18 -3.48 6.46
N ARG A 58 15.88 -4.42 5.80
CA ARG A 58 15.41 -5.80 5.61
C ARG A 58 15.10 -6.48 6.94
N ALA A 59 16.02 -6.40 7.90
CA ALA A 59 15.88 -7.03 9.20
C ALA A 59 14.71 -6.43 9.99
N ALA A 60 14.64 -5.09 10.07
CA ALA A 60 13.59 -4.40 10.81
C ALA A 60 12.20 -4.68 10.21
N ILE A 61 12.05 -4.62 8.88
CA ILE A 61 10.74 -4.86 8.26
C ILE A 61 10.33 -6.32 8.38
N ALA A 62 11.22 -7.28 8.14
CA ALA A 62 10.89 -8.70 8.28
C ALA A 62 10.40 -9.04 9.70
N GLN A 63 11.04 -8.46 10.72
CA GLN A 63 10.66 -8.65 12.12
C GLN A 63 9.30 -8.01 12.46
N ASN A 64 8.97 -6.85 11.92
CA ASN A 64 7.76 -6.09 12.27
C ASN A 64 6.55 -6.42 11.38
N ALA A 65 6.77 -6.93 10.17
CA ALA A 65 5.68 -7.22 9.22
C ALA A 65 4.81 -8.43 9.60
N GLN A 66 5.23 -9.26 10.56
CA GLN A 66 4.45 -10.42 11.05
C GLN A 66 3.90 -11.33 9.93
N GLY A 67 4.69 -11.56 8.87
CA GLY A 67 4.26 -12.34 7.72
C GLY A 67 3.21 -11.65 6.83
N MET A 68 3.06 -10.33 6.91
CA MET A 68 2.14 -9.56 6.08
C MET A 68 2.89 -8.65 5.10
N PHE A 69 2.81 -8.97 3.81
CA PHE A 69 3.36 -8.10 2.76
C PHE A 69 2.77 -6.69 2.77
N LEU A 70 1.52 -6.54 3.22
CA LEU A 70 0.89 -5.24 3.37
C LEU A 70 1.63 -4.35 4.38
N LEU A 71 1.95 -4.88 5.57
CA LEU A 71 2.75 -4.13 6.55
C LEU A 71 4.13 -3.81 5.99
N ALA A 72 4.79 -4.78 5.34
CA ALA A 72 6.08 -4.54 4.71
C ALA A 72 6.03 -3.39 3.68
N LYS A 73 4.97 -3.34 2.86
CA LYS A 73 4.74 -2.26 1.90
C LYS A 73 4.58 -0.91 2.60
N LEU A 74 3.73 -0.84 3.62
CA LEU A 74 3.46 0.39 4.34
C LEU A 74 4.71 0.90 5.07
N HIS A 75 5.51 0.02 5.67
CA HIS A 75 6.80 0.39 6.26
C HIS A 75 7.76 0.97 5.23
N ILE A 76 7.89 0.34 4.06
CA ILE A 76 8.72 0.90 2.98
C ILE A 76 8.26 2.30 2.58
N ASN A 77 6.96 2.51 2.43
CA ASN A 77 6.42 3.83 2.09
C ASN A 77 6.75 4.88 3.16
N SER A 78 6.60 4.53 4.45
CA SER A 78 6.96 5.40 5.57
C SER A 78 8.45 5.75 5.60
N LEU A 79 9.33 4.77 5.34
CA LEU A 79 10.77 4.98 5.26
C LEU A 79 11.18 5.78 4.02
N ALA A 80 10.51 5.58 2.88
CA ALA A 80 10.80 6.30 1.64
C ALA A 80 10.50 7.80 1.73
N ALA A 81 9.60 8.21 2.63
CA ALA A 81 9.33 9.61 2.93
C ALA A 81 10.46 10.29 3.73
N LYS A 82 11.42 9.55 4.29
CA LYS A 82 12.52 10.12 5.07
C LYS A 82 13.60 10.69 4.14
N LEU A 83 13.99 11.93 4.40
CA LEU A 83 14.93 12.67 3.54
C LEU A 83 16.40 12.30 3.75
N THR A 84 16.75 11.76 4.92
CA THR A 84 18.14 11.49 5.30
C THR A 84 18.31 10.06 5.80
N ILE A 85 19.51 9.49 5.63
CA ILE A 85 19.89 8.17 6.15
C ILE A 85 19.66 8.10 7.67
N LYS A 86 19.99 9.18 8.39
CA LYS A 86 19.76 9.27 9.83
C LYS A 86 18.27 9.16 10.16
N ALA A 87 17.42 9.91 9.48
CA ALA A 87 15.97 9.86 9.70
C ALA A 87 15.37 8.47 9.35
N VAL A 88 15.93 7.75 8.37
CA VAL A 88 15.56 6.35 8.10
C VAL A 88 15.93 5.48 9.30
N ARG A 89 17.18 5.54 9.78
CA ARG A 89 17.64 4.75 10.93
C ARG A 89 16.86 5.05 12.20
N ASP A 90 16.59 6.31 12.48
CA ASP A 90 15.83 6.73 13.66
C ASP A 90 14.39 6.20 13.63
N ALA A 91 13.84 5.93 12.44
CA ALA A 91 12.50 5.36 12.26
C ALA A 91 12.45 3.83 12.39
N LEU A 92 13.54 3.11 12.11
CA LEU A 92 13.56 1.63 12.12
C LEU A 92 13.08 1.00 13.46
N PRO A 93 13.48 1.49 14.65
CA PRO A 93 13.03 0.93 15.92
C PRO A 93 11.54 1.20 16.21
N HIS A 94 10.95 2.17 15.52
CA HIS A 94 9.59 2.66 15.76
C HIS A 94 8.59 2.15 14.74
N LEU A 95 8.99 1.24 13.84
CA LEU A 95 8.07 0.62 12.90
C LEU A 95 6.95 -0.09 13.66
N PRO A 96 5.67 0.28 13.43
CA PRO A 96 4.53 -0.38 14.06
C PRO A 96 4.47 -1.86 13.71
N LYS A 97 3.84 -2.67 14.57
CA LYS A 97 3.59 -4.10 14.29
C LYS A 97 2.14 -4.36 13.91
N ASP A 98 1.27 -3.41 14.18
CA ASP A 98 -0.16 -3.48 13.95
C ASP A 98 -0.56 -2.64 12.74
N LEU A 99 -1.57 -3.14 12.01
CA LEU A 99 -2.09 -2.46 10.82
C LEU A 99 -2.78 -1.15 11.18
N ASP A 100 -3.47 -1.09 12.32
CA ASP A 100 -4.24 0.09 12.75
C ASP A 100 -3.32 1.31 12.87
N ARG A 101 -2.20 1.21 13.61
CA ARG A 101 -1.20 2.30 13.66
C ARG A 101 -0.59 2.63 12.31
N MET A 102 -0.39 1.65 11.43
CA MET A 102 0.13 1.94 10.08
C MET A 102 -0.88 2.69 9.21
N TYR A 103 -2.17 2.39 9.36
CA TYR A 103 -3.23 3.16 8.73
C TYR A 103 -3.30 4.56 9.32
N ASP A 104 -3.25 4.71 10.65
CA ASP A 104 -3.24 6.00 11.34
C ASP A 104 -2.08 6.89 10.86
N GLU A 105 -0.84 6.37 10.89
CA GLU A 105 0.34 7.09 10.38
C GLU A 105 0.21 7.46 8.89
N THR A 106 -0.46 6.61 8.10
CA THR A 106 -0.69 6.91 6.68
C THR A 106 -1.75 7.98 6.49
N MET A 107 -2.82 7.96 7.27
CA MET A 107 -3.85 8.99 7.26
C MET A 107 -3.30 10.32 7.76
N GLU A 108 -2.48 10.34 8.81
CA GLU A 108 -1.80 11.56 9.27
C GLU A 108 -0.92 12.18 8.18
N ARG A 109 -0.22 11.34 7.39
CA ARG A 109 0.55 11.83 6.23
C ARG A 109 -0.35 12.38 5.13
N ILE A 110 -1.55 11.83 4.94
CA ILE A 110 -2.53 12.34 3.97
C ILE A 110 -3.10 13.67 4.46
N ASP A 111 -3.43 13.78 5.73
CA ASP A 111 -3.96 15.00 6.34
C ASP A 111 -2.95 16.15 6.36
N GLY A 112 -1.66 15.83 6.40
CA GLY A 112 -0.57 16.79 6.31
C GLY A 112 -0.25 17.31 4.89
N GLN A 113 -0.95 16.84 3.85
CA GLN A 113 -0.78 17.32 2.47
C GLN A 113 -1.43 18.70 2.26
N ARG A 114 -1.27 19.28 1.07
CA ARG A 114 -2.01 20.50 0.71
C ARG A 114 -3.51 20.21 0.73
N GLU A 115 -4.33 21.21 1.01
CA GLU A 115 -5.79 21.08 1.13
C GLU A 115 -6.42 20.34 -0.06
N GLU A 116 -6.07 20.73 -1.28
CA GLU A 116 -6.54 20.11 -2.52
C GLU A 116 -6.12 18.64 -2.65
N GLU A 117 -4.88 18.31 -2.29
CA GLU A 117 -4.35 16.94 -2.35
C GLU A 117 -5.01 16.03 -1.30
N ARG A 118 -5.19 16.55 -0.08
CA ARG A 118 -5.91 15.87 1.00
C ARG A 118 -7.35 15.60 0.61
N GLU A 119 -8.06 16.59 0.08
CA GLU A 119 -9.45 16.44 -0.38
C GLU A 119 -9.57 15.39 -1.49
N LEU A 120 -8.65 15.43 -2.47
CA LEU A 120 -8.58 14.41 -3.51
C LEU A 120 -8.34 13.02 -2.92
N ALA A 121 -7.34 12.84 -2.05
CA ALA A 121 -7.04 11.57 -1.42
C ALA A 121 -8.25 11.01 -0.66
N CYS A 122 -8.94 11.83 0.13
CA CYS A 122 -10.15 11.43 0.85
C CYS A 122 -11.26 10.99 -0.11
N ARG A 123 -11.51 11.73 -1.21
CA ARG A 123 -12.50 11.35 -2.22
C ARG A 123 -12.15 10.02 -2.89
N VAL A 124 -10.88 9.81 -3.22
CA VAL A 124 -10.39 8.55 -3.80
C VAL A 124 -10.63 7.39 -2.83
N LEU A 125 -10.23 7.54 -1.57
CA LEU A 125 -10.41 6.52 -0.54
C LEU A 125 -11.88 6.20 -0.31
N LEU A 126 -12.76 7.22 -0.32
CA LEU A 126 -14.21 7.03 -0.25
C LEU A 126 -14.72 6.19 -1.43
N TRP A 127 -14.33 6.51 -2.66
CA TRP A 127 -14.72 5.73 -3.84
C TRP A 127 -14.23 4.28 -3.74
N VAL A 128 -12.95 4.07 -3.44
CA VAL A 128 -12.35 2.74 -3.37
C VAL A 128 -12.98 1.90 -2.24
N ALA A 129 -13.20 2.48 -1.06
CA ALA A 129 -13.74 1.77 0.10
C ALA A 129 -15.23 1.45 -0.02
N ASN A 130 -16.00 2.26 -0.76
CA ASN A 130 -17.46 2.09 -0.90
C ASN A 130 -17.88 1.42 -2.22
N SER A 131 -16.92 1.05 -3.08
CA SER A 131 -17.24 0.34 -4.32
C SER A 131 -17.49 -1.15 -4.04
N GLU A 132 -18.55 -1.71 -4.63
CA GLU A 132 -18.86 -3.15 -4.51
C GLU A 132 -17.83 -4.07 -5.16
N ARG A 133 -17.07 -3.52 -6.13
CA ARG A 133 -15.99 -4.19 -6.85
C ARG A 133 -14.79 -3.26 -6.99
N ASN A 134 -13.65 -3.82 -7.36
CA ASN A 134 -12.50 -3.03 -7.77
C ASN A 134 -12.87 -2.12 -8.95
N LEU A 135 -12.49 -0.85 -8.85
CA LEU A 135 -12.60 0.12 -9.92
C LEU A 135 -11.48 -0.11 -10.94
N THR A 136 -11.79 0.08 -12.22
CA THR A 136 -10.76 0.08 -13.26
C THR A 136 -10.01 1.41 -13.27
N VAL A 137 -8.83 1.42 -13.92
CA VAL A 137 -8.00 2.62 -14.09
C VAL A 137 -8.72 3.72 -14.86
N ALA A 138 -9.70 3.38 -15.71
CA ALA A 138 -10.53 4.35 -16.42
C ALA A 138 -11.69 4.88 -15.56
N GLU A 139 -12.31 4.02 -14.75
CA GLU A 139 -13.52 4.38 -13.98
C GLU A 139 -13.22 5.35 -12.83
N LEU A 140 -12.09 5.20 -12.15
CA LEU A 140 -11.80 6.03 -10.98
C LEU A 140 -11.61 7.52 -11.34
N PRO A 141 -10.81 7.90 -12.36
CA PRO A 141 -10.77 9.28 -12.84
C PRO A 141 -12.13 9.83 -13.26
N GLU A 142 -12.94 9.03 -13.97
CA GLU A 142 -14.27 9.44 -14.40
C GLU A 142 -15.22 9.70 -13.22
N ALA A 143 -15.19 8.83 -12.21
CA ALA A 143 -15.98 8.99 -10.99
C ALA A 143 -15.58 10.25 -10.18
N LEU A 144 -14.29 10.62 -10.22
CA LEU A 144 -13.78 11.82 -9.56
C LEU A 144 -14.08 13.10 -10.35
N ALA A 145 -14.29 13.02 -11.66
CA ALA A 145 -14.59 14.17 -12.52
C ALA A 145 -16.06 14.63 -12.44
N ILE A 146 -16.94 13.82 -11.83
CA ILE A 146 -18.36 14.17 -11.66
C ILE A 146 -18.55 15.07 -10.43
N GLU A 147 -19.08 16.26 -10.65
CA GLU A 147 -19.41 17.21 -9.59
C GLU A 147 -20.73 16.86 -8.89
N PRO A 148 -20.87 17.15 -7.58
CA PRO A 148 -22.13 16.96 -6.86
C PRO A 148 -23.30 17.69 -7.55
N GLY A 149 -24.34 16.93 -7.91
CA GLY A 149 -25.52 17.47 -8.61
C GLY A 149 -25.39 17.53 -10.13
N SER A 150 -24.19 17.29 -10.69
CA SER A 150 -24.00 17.10 -12.13
C SER A 150 -24.39 15.69 -12.56
N ARG A 151 -24.89 15.57 -13.78
CA ARG A 151 -25.13 14.28 -14.47
C ARG A 151 -24.16 14.05 -15.62
N THR A 152 -23.23 14.97 -15.82
CA THR A 152 -22.28 14.96 -16.94
C THR A 152 -20.87 14.98 -16.40
N LEU A 153 -20.00 14.21 -17.06
CA LEU A 153 -18.57 14.21 -16.81
C LEU A 153 -17.95 15.49 -17.37
N SER A 154 -17.15 16.17 -16.55
CA SER A 154 -16.30 17.27 -17.01
C SER A 154 -14.94 16.71 -17.41
N VAL A 155 -14.60 16.78 -18.70
CA VAL A 155 -13.29 16.31 -19.21
C VAL A 155 -12.14 17.12 -18.60
N ASP A 156 -12.38 18.39 -18.30
CA ASP A 156 -11.40 19.29 -17.69
C ASP A 156 -11.09 18.91 -16.22
N ASN A 157 -11.94 18.09 -15.58
CA ASN A 157 -11.74 17.58 -14.23
C ASN A 157 -11.12 16.17 -14.19
N LEU A 158 -10.75 15.59 -15.35
CA LEU A 158 -10.09 14.30 -15.40
C LEU A 158 -8.67 14.41 -14.83
N LEU A 159 -8.38 13.54 -13.86
CA LEU A 159 -7.07 13.44 -13.24
C LEU A 159 -6.31 12.26 -13.82
N ASP A 160 -5.01 12.46 -14.04
CA ASP A 160 -4.12 11.37 -14.36
C ASP A 160 -3.99 10.37 -13.19
N ILE A 161 -3.86 9.07 -13.52
CA ILE A 161 -3.84 8.02 -12.50
C ILE A 161 -2.64 8.14 -11.57
N ASP A 162 -1.47 8.57 -12.06
CA ASP A 162 -0.29 8.74 -11.22
C ASP A 162 -0.50 9.85 -10.20
N THR A 163 -1.22 10.91 -10.59
CA THR A 163 -1.63 12.00 -9.68
C THR A 163 -2.53 11.45 -8.57
N ILE A 164 -3.56 10.67 -8.92
CA ILE A 164 -4.47 10.03 -7.96
C ILE A 164 -3.70 9.13 -6.97
N LEU A 165 -2.78 8.29 -7.47
CA LEU A 165 -2.00 7.39 -6.62
C LEU A 165 -1.04 8.13 -5.70
N SER A 166 -0.47 9.24 -6.17
CA SER A 166 0.56 9.99 -5.44
C SER A 166 0.05 10.60 -4.13
N VAL A 167 -1.22 11.02 -4.09
CA VAL A 167 -1.83 11.64 -2.90
C VAL A 167 -2.36 10.61 -1.90
N CYS A 168 -2.55 9.36 -2.30
CA CYS A 168 -3.20 8.34 -1.46
C CYS A 168 -2.26 7.65 -0.45
N GLY A 169 -1.04 8.15 -0.25
CA GLY A 169 -0.12 7.61 0.76
C GLY A 169 0.30 6.15 0.55
N GLY A 170 0.03 5.57 -0.62
CA GLY A 170 0.25 4.17 -0.96
C GLY A 170 -0.84 3.20 -0.48
N LEU A 171 -1.98 3.69 0.00
CA LEU A 171 -3.17 2.90 0.34
C LEU A 171 -3.91 2.41 -0.92
N VAL A 172 -3.80 3.17 -2.01
CA VAL A 172 -4.35 2.83 -3.31
C VAL A 172 -3.21 2.40 -4.23
N MET A 173 -3.47 1.38 -5.04
CA MET A 173 -2.49 0.78 -5.93
C MET A 173 -3.21 0.22 -7.13
N VAL A 174 -2.64 0.42 -8.31
CA VAL A 174 -3.07 -0.25 -9.53
C VAL A 174 -2.48 -1.65 -9.54
N ASP A 175 -3.36 -2.64 -9.70
CA ASP A 175 -2.95 -4.00 -9.93
C ASP A 175 -2.83 -4.21 -11.44
N ASP A 176 -1.59 -4.37 -11.91
CA ASP A 176 -1.32 -4.81 -13.27
C ASP A 176 -1.63 -6.32 -13.31
N ILE A 177 -2.91 -6.68 -13.44
CA ILE A 177 -3.26 -8.05 -13.81
C ILE A 177 -2.67 -8.26 -15.20
N LEU A 178 -1.47 -8.84 -15.25
CA LEU A 178 -0.93 -9.45 -16.46
C LEU A 178 -2.04 -10.36 -16.99
N LEU A 179 -2.49 -10.08 -18.21
CA LEU A 179 -3.27 -10.98 -19.05
C LEU A 179 -2.41 -12.21 -19.41
N SER A 180 -1.93 -12.97 -18.42
CA SER A 180 -1.24 -14.24 -18.59
C SER A 180 -2.24 -15.38 -18.40
N TYR A 181 -3.29 -15.37 -19.21
CA TYR A 181 -4.04 -16.58 -19.58
C TYR A 181 -4.48 -16.42 -21.04
N ALA A 182 -3.57 -16.76 -21.95
CA ALA A 182 -3.85 -17.25 -23.30
C ALA A 182 -2.97 -18.48 -23.53
#